data_AF-A0A955I442-F1
#
_entry.id   AF-A0A955I442-F1
#
_cell.length_a   1.000
_cell.length_b   1.000
_cell.length_c   1.000
_cell.angle_alpha   90.00
_cell.angle_beta   90.00
_cell.angle_gamma   90.00
#
_symmetry.space_group_name_H-M   'P 1'
#
loop_
_entity.id
_entity.type
_entity.pdbx_description
1 polymer ?
#
loop_
_entity_poly.entity_id
_entity_poly.type
_entity_poly.pdbx_seq_one_letter_code
_entity_poly.pdbx_strand_id
1 'polypeptide(L)'
;MIGFVVMSHQSSVARDGKRISDIKTLSESARITSAQLRLLPTPIADSIALSVSGTFIGYQGFMSTALVNPLGYGSDKIFDPKDNIPYTYRVNQYYDSAQFMAYLENPRFERSIEIAGIMNGR
;
A
#
# COMPACT_ATOMS: atom_id res chain seq x y z
N MET A 1 7.64 -32.86 30.67
CA MET A 1 6.69 -31.73 30.52
C MET A 1 6.94 -31.12 29.15
N ILE A 2 5.94 -31.13 28.26
CA ILE A 2 6.02 -30.47 26.95
C ILE A 2 5.14 -29.23 27.06
N GLY A 3 5.75 -28.05 27.02
CA GLY A 3 5.05 -26.76 27.01
C GLY A 3 4.91 -26.28 25.57
N PHE A 4 3.68 -26.13 25.09
CA PHE A 4 3.38 -25.49 23.82
C PHE A 4 3.35 -23.98 24.06
N VAL A 5 4.30 -23.25 23.47
CA VAL A 5 4.34 -21.78 23.53
C VAL A 5 3.65 -21.20 22.30
N VAL A 6 2.79 -20.22 22.56
CA VAL A 6 1.86 -19.55 21.65
C VAL A 6 2.59 -18.91 20.46
N MET A 7 2.45 -19.48 19.25
CA MET A 7 3.07 -18.97 18.01
C MET A 7 2.27 -17.86 17.31
N SER A 8 1.04 -17.57 17.73
CA SER A 8 0.17 -16.61 17.04
C SER A 8 0.72 -15.18 17.09
N HIS A 9 1.21 -14.73 18.24
CA HIS A 9 1.81 -13.40 18.42
C HIS A 9 3.09 -13.21 17.60
N GLN A 10 3.98 -14.20 17.57
CA GLN A 10 5.22 -14.12 16.79
C GLN A 10 4.93 -14.04 15.28
N SER A 11 3.95 -14.82 14.81
CA SER A 11 3.53 -14.81 13.41
C SER A 11 2.91 -13.47 12.99
N SER A 12 2.15 -12.84 13.90
CA SER A 12 1.51 -11.54 13.70
C SER A 12 2.53 -10.41 13.58
N VAL A 13 3.51 -10.35 14.50
CA VAL A 13 4.60 -9.37 14.45
C VAL A 13 5.45 -9.52 13.18
N ALA A 14 5.72 -10.75 12.75
CA ALA A 14 6.47 -11.00 11.51
C ALA A 14 5.69 -10.52 10.26
N ARG A 15 4.37 -10.72 10.21
CA ARG A 15 3.51 -10.22 9.12
C ARG A 15 3.44 -8.70 9.10
N ASP A 16 3.30 -8.06 10.25
CA ASP A 16 3.27 -6.59 10.33
C ASP A 16 4.62 -5.97 9.95
N GLY A 17 5.73 -6.59 10.36
CA GLY A 17 7.06 -6.20 9.91
C GLY A 17 7.20 -6.28 8.38
N LYS A 18 6.68 -7.37 7.78
CA LYS A 18 6.65 -7.51 6.32
C LYS A 18 5.77 -6.44 5.66
N ARG A 19 4.55 -6.18 6.16
CA ARG A 19 3.67 -5.11 5.63
C ARG A 19 4.34 -3.75 5.62
N ILE A 20 4.97 -3.37 6.73
CA ILE A 20 5.68 -2.09 6.82
C ILE A 20 6.83 -2.03 5.81
N SER A 21 7.57 -3.13 5.66
CA SER A 21 8.65 -3.22 4.66
C SER A 21 8.10 -3.08 3.24
N ASP A 22 7.04 -3.81 2.90
CA ASP A 22 6.41 -3.78 1.59
C ASP A 22 5.89 -2.37 1.28
N ILE A 23 5.17 -1.73 2.21
CA ILE A 23 4.65 -0.36 2.03
C ILE A 23 5.78 0.66 1.82
N LYS A 24 6.92 0.52 2.50
CA LYS A 24 8.10 1.37 2.25
C LYS A 24 8.66 1.16 0.85
N THR A 25 8.80 -0.09 0.43
CA THR A 25 9.24 -0.44 -0.93
C THR A 25 8.28 0.10 -1.98
N LEU A 26 6.97 -0.02 -1.76
CA LEU A 26 5.92 0.50 -2.65
C LEU A 26 5.93 2.03 -2.73
N SER A 27 6.17 2.70 -1.59
CA SER A 27 6.30 4.16 -1.54
C SER A 27 7.50 4.65 -2.35
N GLU A 28 8.65 3.98 -2.23
CA GLU A 28 9.82 4.28 -3.05
C GLU A 28 9.56 3.93 -4.53
N SER A 29 8.83 2.85 -4.78
CA SER A 29 8.47 2.43 -6.13
C SER A 29 7.60 3.46 -6.85
N ALA A 30 6.65 4.05 -6.15
CA ALA A 30 5.85 5.14 -6.69
C ALA A 30 6.70 6.38 -6.99
N ARG A 31 7.71 6.72 -6.17
CA ARG A 31 8.60 7.84 -6.44
C ARG A 31 9.39 7.65 -7.73
N ILE A 32 9.92 6.45 -7.96
CA ILE A 32 10.68 6.18 -9.19
C ILE A 32 9.72 6.12 -10.39
N THR A 33 8.55 5.51 -10.22
CA THR A 33 7.53 5.43 -11.28
C THR A 33 7.02 6.81 -11.68
N SER A 34 6.74 7.71 -10.72
CA SER A 34 6.34 9.09 -11.03
C SER A 34 7.48 9.86 -11.70
N ALA A 35 8.74 9.63 -11.32
CA ALA A 35 9.89 10.25 -12.00
C ALA A 35 10.04 9.78 -13.46
N GLN A 36 9.75 8.50 -13.75
CA GLN A 36 9.86 7.92 -15.09
C GLN A 36 8.66 8.23 -15.99
N LEU A 37 7.45 8.05 -15.46
CA LEU A 37 6.19 8.12 -16.22
C LEU A 37 5.52 9.51 -16.11
N ARG A 38 6.02 10.40 -15.24
CA ARG A 38 5.43 11.69 -14.84
C ARG A 38 4.09 11.60 -14.12
N LEU A 39 3.39 10.48 -14.24
CA LEU A 39 2.11 10.21 -13.60
C LEU A 39 2.14 8.83 -12.95
N LEU A 40 1.49 8.72 -11.81
CA LEU A 40 1.25 7.47 -11.11
C LEU A 40 0.08 6.72 -11.77
N PRO A 41 0.17 5.39 -11.90
CA PRO A 41 -0.93 4.60 -12.44
C PRO A 41 -2.15 4.69 -11.52
N THR A 42 -3.35 4.60 -12.11
CA THR A 42 -4.58 4.42 -11.35
C THR A 42 -4.65 3.04 -10.70
N PRO A 43 -5.36 2.90 -9.57
CA PRO A 43 -5.65 1.60 -9.02
C PRO A 43 -6.39 0.72 -10.02
N ILE A 44 -6.35 -0.60 -9.81
CA ILE A 44 -6.98 -1.56 -10.74
C ILE A 44 -8.50 -1.32 -10.87
N ALA A 45 -9.13 -1.92 -11.88
CA ALA A 45 -10.47 -1.61 -12.39
C ALA A 45 -11.61 -1.45 -11.35
N ASP A 46 -11.47 -2.03 -10.15
CA ASP A 46 -12.41 -1.85 -9.04
C ASP A 46 -12.14 -0.58 -8.18
N SER A 47 -11.39 0.39 -8.74
CA SER A 47 -11.07 1.64 -8.05
C SER A 47 -12.31 2.51 -7.85
N ILE A 48 -12.41 3.13 -6.69
CA ILE A 48 -13.49 4.05 -6.31
C ILE A 48 -13.00 5.48 -6.52
N ALA A 49 -13.81 6.29 -7.21
CA ALA A 49 -13.58 7.73 -7.30
C ALA A 49 -13.94 8.39 -5.95
N LEU A 50 -12.99 9.11 -5.36
CA LEU A 50 -13.17 9.82 -4.12
C LEU A 50 -13.52 11.28 -4.40
N SER A 51 -14.58 11.77 -3.76
CA SER A 51 -14.98 13.18 -3.82
C SER A 51 -15.27 13.71 -2.42
N VAL A 52 -14.84 14.95 -2.14
CA VAL A 52 -15.12 15.67 -0.90
C VAL A 52 -15.87 16.94 -1.25
N SER A 53 -17.07 17.09 -0.69
CA SER A 53 -17.96 18.24 -0.96
C SER A 53 -18.23 18.48 -2.45
N GLY A 54 -18.34 17.40 -3.24
CA GLY A 54 -18.57 17.46 -4.69
C GLY A 54 -17.30 17.63 -5.53
N THR A 55 -16.14 17.87 -4.91
CA THR A 55 -14.85 17.98 -5.61
C THR A 55 -14.18 16.62 -5.67
N PHE A 56 -13.82 16.17 -6.88
CA PHE A 56 -13.01 14.97 -7.08
C PHE A 56 -11.61 15.15 -6.45
N ILE A 57 -11.12 14.15 -5.70
CA ILE A 57 -9.83 14.22 -5.00
C ILE A 57 -8.91 13.04 -5.34
N GLY A 58 -9.32 12.16 -6.24
CA GLY A 58 -8.51 11.02 -6.69
C GLY A 58 -9.25 9.69 -6.69
N TYR A 59 -8.51 8.62 -6.91
CA TYR A 59 -9.01 7.24 -6.91
C TYR A 59 -8.41 6.45 -5.77
N GLN A 60 -9.17 5.53 -5.19
CA GLN A 60 -8.68 4.56 -4.21
C GLN A 60 -9.09 3.15 -4.62
N GLY A 61 -8.17 2.20 -4.53
CA GLY A 61 -8.45 0.81 -4.84
C GLY A 61 -7.23 -0.08 -4.61
N PHE A 62 -7.33 -1.32 -5.09
CA PHE A 62 -6.22 -2.26 -5.00
C PHE A 62 -5.04 -1.85 -5.88
N MET A 63 -3.85 -2.20 -5.40
CA MET A 63 -2.58 -1.92 -6.04
C MET A 63 -2.51 -2.48 -7.47
N SER A 64 -2.02 -1.65 -8.38
CA SER A 64 -1.75 -2.04 -9.76
C SER A 64 -0.31 -2.51 -9.91
N THR A 65 -0.11 -3.63 -10.61
CA THR A 65 1.23 -4.10 -11.00
C THR A 65 1.99 -3.06 -11.83
N ALA A 66 1.28 -2.18 -12.54
CA ALA A 66 1.87 -1.07 -13.29
C ALA A 66 2.70 -0.12 -12.41
N LEU A 67 2.47 -0.08 -11.10
CA LEU A 67 3.25 0.74 -10.16
C LEU A 67 4.64 0.15 -9.85
N VAL A 68 4.81 -1.16 -9.99
CA VAL A 68 6.06 -1.87 -9.66
C VAL A 68 6.79 -2.40 -10.90
N ASN A 69 6.07 -2.56 -12.02
CA ASN A 69 6.62 -3.03 -13.30
C ASN A 69 7.83 -2.22 -13.80
N PRO A 70 7.85 -0.87 -13.75
CA PRO A 70 8.99 -0.09 -14.25
C PRO A 70 10.31 -0.34 -13.51
N LEU A 71 10.24 -0.99 -12.35
CA LEU A 71 11.37 -1.18 -11.44
C LEU A 71 11.90 -2.60 -11.45
N GLY A 72 11.25 -3.51 -12.19
CA GLY A 72 11.54 -4.94 -12.12
C GLY A 72 11.30 -5.53 -10.72
N TYR A 73 10.56 -4.84 -9.85
CA TYR A 73 10.16 -5.39 -8.56
C TYR A 73 9.15 -6.51 -8.81
N GLY A 74 9.33 -7.62 -8.10
CA GLY A 74 8.43 -8.76 -8.21
C GLY A 74 7.00 -8.35 -7.88
N SER A 75 6.05 -8.85 -8.69
CA SER A 75 4.62 -8.64 -8.45
C SER A 75 4.15 -9.23 -7.11
N ASP A 76 4.97 -10.05 -6.44
CA ASP A 76 4.72 -10.58 -5.10
C ASP A 76 4.70 -9.51 -4.00
N LYS A 77 5.29 -8.34 -4.25
CA LYS A 77 5.39 -7.24 -3.26
C LYS A 77 4.13 -6.39 -3.13
N ILE A 78 3.13 -6.60 -3.98
CA ILE A 78 1.87 -5.85 -3.89
C ILE A 78 0.85 -6.54 -3.00
N PHE A 79 1.12 -7.75 -2.49
CA PHE A 79 0.16 -8.57 -1.76
C PHE A 79 0.41 -8.61 -0.25
N ASP A 80 -0.67 -8.51 0.52
CA ASP A 80 -0.65 -8.71 1.95
C ASP A 80 -0.30 -10.16 2.31
N PRO A 81 0.65 -10.39 3.23
CA PRO A 81 1.14 -11.73 3.52
C PRO A 81 0.16 -12.63 4.28
N LYS A 82 -0.98 -12.12 4.74
CA LYS A 82 -1.98 -12.90 5.48
C LYS A 82 -3.03 -13.50 4.55
N ASP A 83 -3.67 -12.65 3.76
CA ASP A 83 -4.82 -13.00 2.93
C ASP A 83 -4.48 -13.09 1.43
N ASN A 84 -3.27 -12.69 1.05
CA ASN A 84 -2.80 -12.66 -0.34
C ASN A 84 -3.70 -11.78 -1.24
N ILE A 85 -4.25 -10.72 -0.67
CA ILE A 85 -4.99 -9.67 -1.38
C ILE A 85 -4.03 -8.51 -1.66
N PRO A 86 -4.12 -7.82 -2.81
CA PRO A 86 -3.29 -6.65 -3.04
C PRO A 86 -3.51 -5.59 -1.96
N TYR A 87 -2.44 -4.89 -1.58
CA TYR A 87 -2.56 -3.68 -0.75
C TYR A 87 -3.47 -2.66 -1.42
N THR A 88 -4.05 -1.79 -0.60
CA THR A 88 -4.84 -0.66 -1.09
C THR A 88 -3.93 0.55 -1.25
N TYR A 89 -4.15 1.32 -2.31
CA TYR A 89 -3.59 2.65 -2.40
C TYR A 89 -4.60 3.64 -2.97
N ARG A 90 -4.34 4.90 -2.66
CA ARG A 90 -5.02 6.05 -3.21
C ARG A 90 -4.03 6.83 -4.05
N VAL A 91 -4.46 7.27 -5.22
CA VAL A 91 -3.77 8.27 -6.04
C VAL A 91 -4.60 9.54 -6.05
N ASN A 92 -3.96 10.71 -5.96
CA ASN A 92 -4.70 11.98 -6.03
C ASN A 92 -5.18 12.29 -7.46
N GLN A 93 -6.00 13.35 -7.59
CA GLN A 93 -6.55 13.76 -8.88
C GLN A 93 -5.51 14.21 -9.92
N TYR A 94 -4.31 14.58 -9.47
CA TYR A 94 -3.21 15.00 -10.34
C TYR A 94 -2.27 13.85 -10.71
N TYR A 95 -2.50 12.66 -10.16
CA TYR A 95 -1.67 11.48 -10.35
C TYR A 95 -0.20 11.67 -9.97
N ASP A 96 0.09 12.60 -9.06
CA ASP A 96 1.45 12.95 -8.63
C ASP A 96 1.72 12.58 -7.17
N SER A 97 0.70 12.15 -6.41
CA SER A 97 0.87 11.65 -5.06
C SER A 97 0.06 10.40 -4.83
N ALA A 98 0.65 9.48 -4.05
CA ALA A 98 0.02 8.25 -3.62
C ALA A 98 0.13 8.06 -2.12
N GLN A 99 -0.89 7.40 -1.58
CA GLN A 99 -1.00 6.98 -0.19
C GLN A 99 -1.24 5.48 -0.18
N PHE A 100 -0.40 4.74 0.54
CA PHE A 100 -0.48 3.29 0.64
C PHE A 100 -1.06 2.90 2.00
N MET A 101 -1.92 1.90 1.99
CA MET A 101 -2.69 1.49 3.17
C MET A 101 -2.51 0.00 3.41
N ALA A 102 -2.14 -0.34 4.66
CA ALA A 102 -2.12 -1.70 5.15
C ALA A 102 -2.72 -1.74 6.57
N TYR A 103 -3.49 -2.78 6.85
CA TYR A 103 -4.00 -3.05 8.19
C TYR A 103 -2.99 -3.88 8.96
N LEU A 104 -2.55 -3.39 10.11
CA LEU A 104 -1.71 -4.18 11.00
C LEU A 104 -2.54 -5.13 11.85
N GLU A 105 -1.97 -6.28 12.18
CA GLU A 105 -2.62 -7.21 13.10
C GLU A 105 -2.52 -6.65 14.51
N ASN A 106 -3.64 -6.20 15.05
CA ASN A 106 -3.72 -5.94 16.48
C ASN A 106 -4.46 -7.10 17.16
N PRO A 107 -3.92 -7.71 18.23
CA PRO A 107 -4.68 -8.66 19.03
C PRO A 107 -5.90 -8.04 19.74
N ARG A 108 -6.05 -6.69 19.78
CA ARG A 108 -7.25 -6.05 20.38
C ARG A 108 -7.88 -4.82 19.69
N PHE A 109 -7.22 -4.07 18.80
CA PHE A 109 -7.83 -2.90 18.13
C PHE A 109 -7.15 -2.53 16.80
N GLU A 110 -7.83 -2.63 15.66
CA GLU A 110 -7.28 -2.25 14.35
C GLU A 110 -6.61 -0.86 14.37
N ARG A 111 -5.31 -0.80 14.07
CA ARG A 111 -4.59 0.44 13.80
C ARG A 111 -4.08 0.37 12.37
N SER A 112 -4.67 1.15 11.47
CA SER A 112 -4.12 1.37 10.13
C SER A 112 -2.86 2.23 10.24
N ILE A 113 -1.77 1.83 9.58
CA ILE A 113 -0.66 2.75 9.35
C ILE A 113 -0.92 3.46 8.02
N GLU A 114 -0.93 4.79 8.08
CA GLU A 114 -0.91 5.65 6.91
C GLU A 114 0.52 6.16 6.73
N ILE A 115 1.15 5.83 5.60
CA ILE A 115 2.39 6.50 5.18
C ILE A 115 2.02 7.44 4.03
N ALA A 116 1.85 8.71 4.35
CA ALA A 116 1.65 9.76 3.36
C ALA A 116 3.01 10.19 2.78
N GLY A 117 3.23 9.91 1.49
CA GLY A 117 4.30 10.57 0.72
C GLY A 117 3.82 11.94 0.27
N ILE A 118 4.10 13.00 1.03
CA ILE A 118 3.82 14.38 0.60
C ILE A 118 4.87 14.79 -0.43
N MET A 119 4.47 14.89 -1.70
CA MET A 119 5.28 15.49 -2.75
C MET A 119 4.91 16.97 -2.86
N ASN A 120 5.76 17.87 -2.36
CA ASN A 120 5.69 19.29 -2.72
C ASN A 120 6.51 19.48 -4.01
N GLY A 121 5.85 19.44 -5.15
CA GLY A 121 6.41 19.90 -6.41
C GLY A 121 6.48 21.43 -6.44
N ARG A 122 7.66 21.97 -6.77
CA ARG A 122 7.79 23.34 -7.28
C ARG A 122 7.26 23.42 -8.70
#